data_AF-I1XJP2-F1
#
_entry.id   AF-I1XJP2-F1
#
_cell.length_a   1.000
_cell.length_b   1.000
_cell.length_c   1.000
_cell.angle_alpha   90.00
_cell.angle_beta   90.00
_cell.angle_gamma   90.00
#
_symmetry.space_group_name_H-M   'P 1'
#
loop_
_entity.id
_entity.type
_entity.pdbx_description
1 polymer ?
#
loop_
_entity_poly.entity_id
_entity_poly.type
_entity_poly.pdbx_seq_one_letter_code
_entity_poly.pdbx_strand_id
1 'polypeptide(L)'
;MDFSPLFYSLFSFWSFIPIFIVVAIFKSAWFKGLFGEFIINLFAKWKLDKEVYHLIKNVTLPTEDGTTQIDHIIVSVYGVFVVETKNLRGWIFGSDKQKMWTQQIYKHKNKFQNPLHQNYKHCKTLQSLLSLEDNQIHSVIVFIGESTFKTEIPDNVTCGMDYIRYILSKTDEVLNPLQVMDITRAIEAGRLTPSFKTNRQHVRHVQRIITNKENQHLCPKCGSEMILRETKKGVNAGKQFWGCSEFPKCRLMLPVSQEII
;
A
#
# COMPACT_ATOMS: atom_id res chain seq x y z
N MET A 1 1.22 -69.64 5.27
CA MET A 1 2.07 -68.69 4.53
C MET A 1 2.20 -67.46 5.40
N ASP A 2 3.42 -67.08 5.75
CA ASP A 2 3.67 -65.93 6.62
C ASP A 2 3.69 -64.65 5.77
N PHE A 3 2.63 -63.85 5.89
CA PHE A 3 2.45 -62.61 5.12
C PHE A 3 3.10 -61.41 5.81
N SER A 4 3.75 -61.59 6.97
CA SER A 4 4.45 -60.51 7.68
C SER A 4 5.43 -59.69 6.83
N PRO A 5 6.18 -60.25 5.85
CA PRO A 5 7.10 -59.46 5.02
C PRO A 5 6.38 -58.47 4.07
N LEU A 6 5.15 -58.79 3.65
CA LEU A 6 4.33 -57.91 2.82
C LEU A 6 3.79 -56.71 3.62
N PHE A 7 3.51 -56.89 4.91
CA PHE A 7 3.05 -55.80 5.79
C PHE A 7 4.17 -54.81 6.15
N TYR A 8 5.42 -55.27 6.31
CA TYR A 8 6.57 -54.39 6.57
C TYR A 8 6.92 -53.50 5.37
N SER A 9 6.72 -53.98 4.13
CA SER A 9 6.96 -53.21 2.91
C SER A 9 5.96 -52.06 2.72
N LEU A 10 4.71 -52.23 3.17
CA LEU A 10 3.66 -51.20 3.06
C LEU A 10 3.81 -50.08 4.10
N PHE A 11 4.37 -50.38 5.28
CA PHE A 11 4.63 -49.38 6.33
C PHE A 11 5.81 -48.43 6.01
N SER A 12 6.70 -48.81 5.10
CA SER A 12 7.87 -47.99 4.72
C SER A 12 7.51 -46.69 3.98
N PHE A 13 6.27 -46.56 3.49
CA PHE A 13 5.83 -45.38 2.74
C PHE A 13 5.10 -44.34 3.60
N TRP A 14 4.74 -44.66 4.85
CA TRP A 14 4.05 -43.72 5.75
C TRP A 14 4.91 -42.50 6.08
N SER A 15 6.24 -42.67 6.16
CA SER A 15 7.19 -41.56 6.36
C SER A 15 7.19 -40.53 5.22
N PHE A 16 6.72 -40.90 4.03
CA PHE A 16 6.57 -39.99 2.90
C PHE A 16 5.21 -39.30 2.87
N ILE A 17 4.21 -39.74 3.64
CA ILE A 17 2.89 -39.08 3.69
C ILE A 17 3.02 -37.60 4.10
N PRO A 18 3.82 -37.20 5.10
CA PRO A 18 4.08 -35.79 5.38
C PRO A 18 4.70 -35.05 4.19
N ILE A 19 5.64 -35.69 3.47
CA ILE A 19 6.28 -35.10 2.29
C ILE A 19 5.26 -34.91 1.15
N PHE A 20 4.39 -35.89 0.90
CA PHE A 20 3.33 -35.79 -0.09
C PHE A 20 2.28 -34.76 0.30
N ILE A 21 1.92 -34.65 1.58
CA ILE A 21 1.03 -33.59 2.10
C ILE A 21 1.67 -32.22 1.90
N VAL A 22 2.95 -32.07 2.24
CA VAL A 22 3.71 -30.82 2.01
C VAL A 22 3.74 -30.49 0.51
N VAL A 23 4.11 -31.43 -0.35
CA VAL A 23 4.13 -31.24 -1.83
C VAL A 23 2.73 -30.91 -2.37
N ALA A 24 1.68 -31.55 -1.86
CA ALA A 24 0.30 -31.28 -2.25
C ALA A 24 -0.15 -29.88 -1.81
N ILE A 25 0.22 -29.44 -0.60
CA ILE A 25 0.00 -28.07 -0.10
C ILE A 25 0.75 -27.07 -1.01
N PHE A 26 2.02 -27.30 -1.32
CA PHE A 26 2.82 -26.45 -2.22
C PHE A 26 2.24 -26.37 -3.65
N LYS A 27 1.60 -27.44 -4.13
CA LYS A 27 0.95 -27.46 -5.45
C LYS A 27 -0.45 -26.85 -5.46
N SER A 28 -1.08 -26.70 -4.30
CA SER A 28 -2.44 -26.17 -4.18
C SER A 28 -2.55 -24.73 -4.72
N ALA A 29 -3.67 -24.41 -5.36
CA ALA A 29 -3.97 -23.06 -5.84
C ALA A 29 -4.03 -22.04 -4.69
N TRP A 30 -4.45 -22.49 -3.50
CA TRP A 30 -4.48 -21.71 -2.26
C TRP A 30 -3.08 -21.24 -1.82
N PHE A 31 -2.08 -22.13 -1.85
CA PHE A 31 -0.70 -21.75 -1.56
C PHE A 31 -0.15 -20.76 -2.59
N LYS A 32 -0.50 -20.90 -3.88
CA LYS A 32 -0.02 -19.99 -4.94
C LYS A 32 -0.51 -18.54 -4.74
N GLY A 33 -1.73 -18.32 -4.27
CA GLY A 33 -2.22 -16.98 -3.92
C GLY A 33 -1.44 -16.37 -2.74
N LEU A 34 -1.37 -17.11 -1.63
CA LEU A 34 -0.70 -16.67 -0.40
C LEU A 34 0.81 -16.47 -0.55
N PHE A 35 1.47 -17.24 -1.41
CA PHE A 35 2.92 -17.16 -1.60
C PHE A 35 3.33 -15.86 -2.29
N GLY A 36 2.48 -15.34 -3.20
CA GLY A 36 2.70 -14.04 -3.80
C GLY A 36 2.67 -12.92 -2.74
N GLU A 37 1.61 -12.89 -1.93
CA GLU A 37 1.47 -11.93 -0.84
C GLU A 37 2.60 -12.04 0.22
N PHE A 38 3.02 -13.27 0.53
CA PHE A 38 4.09 -13.51 1.50
C PHE A 38 5.44 -12.96 1.02
N ILE A 39 5.77 -13.12 -0.26
CA ILE A 39 7.01 -12.64 -0.87
C ILE A 39 7.08 -11.11 -0.82
N ILE A 40 6.03 -10.40 -1.23
CA ILE A 40 5.98 -8.94 -1.18
C ILE A 40 6.19 -8.44 0.24
N ASN A 41 5.50 -9.06 1.19
CA ASN A 41 5.61 -8.69 2.59
C ASN A 41 7.02 -8.93 3.16
N LEU A 42 7.62 -10.08 2.88
CA LEU A 42 8.95 -10.42 3.39
C LEU A 42 9.97 -9.41 2.90
N PHE A 43 9.91 -9.06 1.63
CA PHE A 43 10.87 -8.18 0.99
C PHE A 43 10.65 -6.71 1.31
N ALA A 44 9.40 -6.24 1.34
CA ALA A 44 9.10 -4.90 1.82
C ALA A 44 9.58 -4.72 3.27
N LYS A 45 9.31 -5.67 4.17
CA LYS A 45 9.79 -5.61 5.57
C LYS A 45 11.31 -5.65 5.72
N TRP A 46 12.02 -6.23 4.76
CA TRP A 46 13.48 -6.38 4.82
C TRP A 46 14.22 -5.21 4.16
N LYS A 47 13.63 -4.57 3.15
CA LYS A 47 14.31 -3.55 2.32
C LYS A 47 13.75 -2.15 2.48
N LEU A 48 12.51 -2.00 2.91
CA LEU A 48 11.92 -0.69 3.17
C LEU A 48 11.97 -0.41 4.66
N ASP A 49 12.45 0.79 5.01
CA ASP A 49 12.43 1.26 6.39
C ASP A 49 10.98 1.38 6.86
N LYS A 50 10.63 0.70 7.96
CA LYS A 50 9.26 0.64 8.48
C LYS A 50 8.81 1.96 9.10
N GLU A 51 9.76 2.83 9.46
CA GLU A 51 9.46 4.17 9.96
C GLU A 51 9.07 5.12 8.81
N VAL A 52 9.47 4.81 7.58
CA VAL A 52 9.21 5.63 6.37
C VAL A 52 8.11 5.02 5.49
N TYR A 53 8.10 3.70 5.37
CA TYR A 53 7.20 2.95 4.49
C TYR A 53 6.27 2.05 5.31
N HIS A 54 4.99 2.41 5.34
CA HIS A 54 3.96 1.68 6.05
C HIS A 54 3.22 0.74 5.10
N LEU A 55 3.45 -0.56 5.25
CA LEU A 55 2.79 -1.60 4.45
C LEU A 55 1.44 -2.01 5.07
N ILE A 56 0.37 -1.78 4.32
CA ILE A 56 -1.01 -2.17 4.63
C ILE A 56 -1.45 -3.24 3.63
N LYS A 57 -2.21 -4.24 4.08
CA LYS A 57 -2.59 -5.40 3.25
C LYS A 57 -4.06 -5.69 3.26
N ASN A 58 -4.52 -6.31 2.18
CA ASN A 58 -5.86 -6.88 2.03
C ASN A 58 -6.91 -5.83 2.40
N VAL A 59 -6.84 -4.71 1.69
CA VAL A 59 -7.71 -3.55 1.90
C VAL A 59 -8.90 -3.68 0.96
N THR A 60 -10.09 -3.75 1.53
CA THR A 60 -11.34 -3.72 0.76
C THR A 60 -11.88 -2.30 0.78
N LEU A 61 -11.94 -1.67 -0.40
CA LEU A 61 -12.47 -0.32 -0.55
C LEU A 61 -13.87 -0.37 -1.18
N PRO A 62 -14.79 0.50 -0.75
CA PRO A 62 -16.08 0.63 -1.42
C PRO A 62 -15.93 1.39 -2.75
N THR A 63 -16.70 0.96 -3.74
CA THR A 63 -16.85 1.62 -5.05
C THR A 63 -18.32 1.88 -5.34
N GLU A 64 -18.65 2.68 -6.36
CA GLU A 64 -20.05 2.95 -6.75
C GLU A 64 -20.82 1.65 -7.05
N ASP A 65 -20.16 0.70 -7.72
CA ASP A 65 -20.75 -0.58 -8.14
C ASP A 65 -20.54 -1.73 -7.14
N GLY A 66 -20.00 -1.46 -5.93
CA GLY A 66 -19.74 -2.52 -4.94
C GLY A 66 -18.47 -2.30 -4.12
N THR A 67 -17.53 -3.25 -4.21
CA THR A 67 -16.25 -3.17 -3.49
C THR A 67 -15.11 -3.62 -4.38
N THR A 68 -13.91 -3.15 -4.07
CA THR A 68 -12.67 -3.54 -4.74
C THR A 68 -11.62 -3.92 -3.70
N GLN A 69 -10.89 -5.00 -3.95
CA GLN A 69 -9.83 -5.46 -3.05
C GLN A 69 -8.48 -5.03 -3.60
N ILE A 70 -7.64 -4.50 -2.73
CA ILE A 70 -6.26 -4.13 -3.00
C ILE A 70 -5.37 -5.03 -2.14
N ASP A 71 -4.46 -5.75 -2.79
CA ASP A 71 -3.57 -6.71 -2.13
C ASP A 71 -2.65 -5.99 -1.14
N HIS A 72 -1.95 -4.97 -1.61
CA HIS A 72 -0.94 -4.24 -0.83
C HIS A 72 -0.97 -2.75 -1.15
N ILE A 73 -0.90 -1.94 -0.11
CA ILE A 73 -0.71 -0.49 -0.18
C ILE A 73 0.52 -0.16 0.66
N ILE A 74 1.44 0.62 0.12
CA ILE A 74 2.57 1.15 0.86
C ILE A 74 2.43 2.66 0.93
N VAL A 75 2.38 3.21 2.14
CA VAL A 75 2.26 4.65 2.38
C VAL A 75 3.59 5.19 2.88
N SER A 76 4.08 6.27 2.29
CA SER A 76 5.31 6.96 2.70
C SER A 76 5.25 8.44 2.36
N VAL A 77 6.25 9.21 2.79
CA VAL A 77 6.41 10.63 2.40
C VAL A 77 6.57 10.81 0.88
N TYR A 78 7.01 9.78 0.17
CA TYR A 78 7.18 9.77 -1.30
C TYR A 78 5.89 9.42 -2.07
N GLY A 79 4.79 9.17 -1.35
CA GLY A 79 3.49 8.86 -1.92
C GLY A 79 2.90 7.53 -1.45
N VAL A 80 1.75 7.21 -2.05
CA VAL A 80 0.96 6.01 -1.82
C VAL A 80 1.14 5.06 -3.00
N PHE A 81 1.78 3.92 -2.75
CA PHE A 81 2.03 2.90 -3.76
C PHE A 81 0.96 1.82 -3.68
N VAL A 82 0.14 1.69 -4.72
CA VAL A 82 -0.87 0.64 -4.85
C VAL A 82 -0.25 -0.51 -5.62
N VAL A 83 -0.04 -1.63 -4.94
CA VAL A 83 0.74 -2.76 -5.45
C VAL A 83 -0.20 -3.92 -5.79
N GLU A 84 -0.36 -4.21 -7.08
CA GLU A 84 -1.12 -5.34 -7.61
C GLU A 84 -0.19 -6.52 -7.87
N THR A 85 -0.50 -7.69 -7.31
CA THR A 85 0.36 -8.86 -7.42
C THR A 85 -0.21 -9.88 -8.40
N LYS A 86 0.60 -10.36 -9.35
CA LYS A 86 0.25 -11.48 -10.25
C LYS A 86 1.23 -12.63 -10.09
N ASN A 87 0.74 -13.77 -9.62
CA ASN A 87 1.53 -15.01 -9.59
C ASN A 87 1.35 -15.79 -10.91
N LEU A 88 2.17 -15.45 -11.90
CA LEU A 88 2.14 -16.06 -13.23
C LEU A 88 3.55 -16.50 -13.63
N ARG A 89 3.62 -17.52 -14.51
CA ARG A 89 4.87 -18.06 -15.08
C ARG A 89 4.80 -18.11 -16.59
N GLY A 90 5.94 -18.31 -17.25
CA GLY A 90 6.01 -18.44 -18.70
C GLY A 90 6.04 -17.09 -19.41
N TRP A 91 5.69 -17.08 -20.69
CA TRP A 91 5.78 -15.87 -21.49
C TRP A 91 4.54 -15.00 -21.33
N ILE A 92 4.75 -13.71 -21.09
CA ILE A 92 3.69 -12.72 -20.97
C ILE A 92 3.76 -11.78 -22.17
N PHE A 93 2.62 -11.62 -22.83
CA PHE A 93 2.42 -10.74 -23.97
C PHE A 93 1.32 -9.73 -23.64
N GLY A 94 1.64 -8.45 -23.73
CA GLY A 94 0.69 -7.39 -23.44
C GLY A 94 1.30 -6.01 -23.55
N SER A 95 0.45 -5.00 -23.75
CA SER A 95 0.84 -3.60 -23.63
C SER A 95 -0.14 -2.83 -22.75
N ASP A 96 0.26 -1.64 -22.33
CA ASP A 96 -0.53 -0.68 -21.56
C ASP A 96 -1.90 -0.37 -22.20
N LYS A 97 -1.99 -0.32 -23.53
CA LYS A 97 -3.23 0.01 -24.27
C LYS A 97 -4.22 -1.15 -24.38
N GLN A 98 -3.78 -2.39 -24.19
CA GLN A 98 -4.62 -3.57 -24.38
C GLN A 98 -5.47 -3.86 -23.14
N LYS A 99 -6.74 -4.21 -23.31
CA LYS A 99 -7.63 -4.60 -22.20
C LYS A 99 -7.29 -5.96 -21.59
N MET A 100 -6.77 -6.87 -22.42
CA MET A 100 -6.44 -8.24 -22.05
C MET A 100 -5.00 -8.54 -22.44
N TRP A 101 -4.27 -9.19 -21.55
CA TRP A 101 -2.94 -9.73 -21.80
C TRP A 101 -3.02 -11.23 -22.03
N THR A 102 -1.97 -11.81 -22.61
CA THR A 102 -1.88 -13.25 -22.90
C THR A 102 -0.68 -13.84 -22.18
N GLN A 103 -0.93 -14.89 -21.41
CA GLN A 103 0.09 -15.78 -20.88
C GLN A 103 0.24 -16.98 -21.81
N GLN A 104 1.48 -17.38 -22.07
CA GLN A 104 1.80 -18.61 -22.78
C GLN A 104 2.71 -19.50 -21.94
N ILE A 105 2.27 -20.73 -21.70
CA ILE A 105 3.07 -21.79 -21.07
C ILE A 105 3.13 -22.95 -22.06
N TYR A 106 4.32 -23.23 -22.58
CA TYR A 106 4.51 -24.19 -23.67
C TYR A 106 3.60 -23.87 -24.86
N LYS A 107 2.66 -24.78 -25.17
CA LYS A 107 1.69 -24.65 -26.28
C LYS A 107 0.36 -24.01 -25.86
N HIS A 108 0.12 -23.83 -24.56
CA HIS A 108 -1.15 -23.31 -24.04
C HIS A 108 -1.10 -21.79 -23.87
N LYS A 109 -2.14 -21.12 -24.37
CA LYS A 109 -2.33 -19.68 -24.22
C LYS A 109 -3.56 -19.42 -23.37
N ASN A 110 -3.42 -18.55 -22.37
CA ASN A 110 -4.53 -18.08 -21.55
C ASN A 110 -4.57 -16.56 -21.57
N LYS A 111 -5.77 -15.98 -21.70
CA LYS A 111 -5.96 -14.53 -21.63
C LYS A 111 -6.37 -14.14 -20.22
N PHE A 112 -5.85 -13.01 -19.74
CA PHE A 112 -6.21 -12.44 -18.45
C PHE A 112 -6.36 -10.92 -18.58
N GLN A 113 -7.08 -10.30 -17.65
CA GLN A 113 -7.26 -8.85 -17.65
C GLN A 113 -5.92 -8.15 -17.48
N ASN A 114 -5.74 -7.01 -18.17
CA ASN A 114 -4.53 -6.22 -18.02
C ASN A 114 -4.43 -5.70 -16.57
N PRO A 115 -3.37 -6.09 -15.82
CA PRO A 115 -3.20 -5.70 -14.43
C PRO A 115 -3.04 -4.18 -14.26
N LEU A 116 -2.53 -3.46 -15.27
CA LEU A 116 -2.44 -2.00 -15.24
C LEU A 116 -3.83 -1.35 -15.18
N HIS A 117 -4.79 -1.87 -15.95
CA HIS A 117 -6.15 -1.31 -15.97
C HIS A 117 -6.90 -1.64 -14.68
N GLN A 118 -6.67 -2.83 -14.12
CA GLN A 118 -7.20 -3.20 -12.82
C GLN A 118 -6.65 -2.26 -11.73
N ASN A 119 -5.33 -2.10 -11.67
CA ASN A 119 -4.69 -1.28 -10.65
C ASN A 119 -4.97 0.22 -10.83
N TYR A 120 -5.20 0.69 -12.06
CA TYR A 120 -5.66 2.06 -12.31
C TYR A 120 -6.99 2.35 -11.61
N LYS A 121 -7.94 1.41 -11.63
CA LYS A 121 -9.21 1.56 -10.90
C LYS A 121 -8.97 1.64 -9.39
N HIS A 122 -8.14 0.75 -8.85
CA HIS A 122 -7.76 0.78 -7.44
C HIS A 122 -7.14 2.14 -7.04
N CYS A 123 -6.23 2.65 -7.87
CA CYS A 123 -5.61 3.97 -7.67
C CYS A 123 -6.67 5.07 -7.66
N LYS A 124 -7.54 5.14 -8.68
CA LYS A 124 -8.56 6.19 -8.77
C LYS A 124 -9.59 6.13 -7.63
N THR A 125 -9.96 4.93 -7.20
CA THR A 125 -10.80 4.76 -6.00
C THR A 125 -10.11 5.31 -4.76
N LEU A 126 -8.85 4.96 -4.54
CA LEU A 126 -8.09 5.41 -3.37
C LEU A 126 -7.82 6.93 -3.41
N GLN A 127 -7.49 7.48 -4.57
CA GLN A 127 -7.35 8.93 -4.77
C GLN A 127 -8.63 9.68 -4.40
N SER A 128 -9.79 9.21 -4.86
CA SER A 128 -11.07 9.84 -4.56
C SER A 128 -11.40 9.77 -3.06
N LEU A 129 -11.19 8.60 -2.43
CA LEU A 129 -11.49 8.38 -1.01
C LEU A 129 -10.60 9.19 -0.07
N LEU A 130 -9.33 9.38 -0.43
CA LEU A 130 -8.33 10.05 0.40
C LEU A 130 -7.98 11.47 -0.08
N SER A 131 -8.63 11.94 -1.15
CA SER A 131 -8.37 13.24 -1.77
C SER A 131 -6.90 13.45 -2.13
N LEU A 132 -6.28 12.43 -2.75
CA LEU A 132 -4.88 12.47 -3.17
C LEU A 132 -4.73 13.04 -4.58
N GLU A 133 -3.66 13.80 -4.78
CA GLU A 133 -3.26 14.32 -6.09
C GLU A 133 -2.63 13.22 -6.97
N ASP A 134 -2.55 13.45 -8.29
CA ASP A 134 -1.99 12.49 -9.24
C ASP A 134 -0.51 12.18 -9.02
N ASN A 135 0.27 13.12 -8.47
CA ASN A 135 1.69 12.90 -8.13
C ASN A 135 1.89 12.17 -6.79
N GLN A 136 0.84 12.03 -5.98
CA GLN A 136 0.89 11.40 -4.66
C GLN A 136 0.57 9.91 -4.70
N ILE A 137 0.11 9.37 -5.83
CA ILE A 137 -0.22 7.96 -5.98
C ILE A 137 0.59 7.29 -7.09
N HIS A 138 1.04 6.07 -6.82
CA HIS A 138 1.86 5.30 -7.75
C HIS A 138 1.26 3.91 -7.95
N SER A 139 0.92 3.57 -9.19
CA SER A 139 0.51 2.22 -9.57
C SER A 139 1.73 1.33 -9.73
N VAL A 140 1.78 0.18 -9.06
CA VAL A 140 2.89 -0.79 -9.16
C VAL A 140 2.32 -2.17 -9.44
N ILE A 141 2.77 -2.82 -10.52
CA ILE A 141 2.40 -4.20 -10.84
C ILE A 141 3.60 -5.10 -10.55
N VAL A 142 3.39 -6.19 -9.81
CA VAL A 142 4.45 -7.12 -9.47
C VAL A 142 4.10 -8.52 -9.94
N PHE A 143 4.91 -9.03 -10.86
CA PHE A 143 4.84 -10.43 -11.28
C PHE A 143 5.75 -11.26 -10.38
N ILE A 144 5.16 -12.22 -9.68
CA ILE A 144 5.86 -13.13 -8.77
C ILE A 144 5.86 -14.50 -9.40
N GLY A 145 6.97 -14.85 -10.05
CA GLY A 145 7.14 -16.12 -10.74
C GLY A 145 8.19 -16.03 -11.84
N GLU A 146 8.49 -17.16 -12.46
CA GLU A 146 9.39 -17.24 -13.62
C GLU A 146 8.65 -16.80 -14.90
N SER A 147 8.17 -15.55 -14.89
CA SER A 147 7.58 -14.92 -16.07
C SER A 147 8.63 -14.14 -16.86
N THR A 148 8.55 -14.23 -18.19
CA THR A 148 9.37 -13.42 -19.10
C THR A 148 8.45 -12.60 -19.99
N PHE A 149 8.60 -11.29 -19.97
CA PHE A 149 7.87 -10.41 -20.86
C PHE A 149 8.44 -10.51 -22.28
N LYS A 150 7.55 -10.61 -23.27
CA LYS A 150 7.90 -10.71 -24.70
C LYS A 150 7.49 -9.46 -25.49
N THR A 151 7.08 -8.42 -24.78
CA THR A 151 6.67 -7.12 -25.28
C THR A 151 7.29 -6.04 -24.41
N GLU A 152 7.33 -4.81 -24.90
CA GLU A 152 7.72 -3.66 -24.09
C GLU A 152 6.78 -3.51 -22.90
N ILE A 153 7.36 -3.30 -21.73
CA ILE A 153 6.64 -3.12 -20.48
C ILE A 153 6.96 -1.76 -19.88
N PRO A 154 5.95 -1.06 -19.32
CA PRO A 154 6.19 0.16 -18.55
C PRO A 154 7.04 -0.11 -17.30
N ASP A 155 7.78 0.89 -16.84
CA ASP A 155 8.68 0.80 -15.68
C ASP A 155 7.99 0.38 -14.38
N ASN A 156 6.70 0.68 -14.26
CA ASN A 156 5.89 0.32 -13.11
C ASN A 156 5.35 -1.12 -13.15
N VAL A 157 5.66 -1.89 -14.20
CA VAL A 157 5.45 -3.33 -14.29
C VAL A 157 6.77 -4.04 -14.01
N THR A 158 6.82 -4.73 -12.88
CA THR A 158 8.07 -5.25 -12.32
C THR A 158 7.99 -6.77 -12.13
N CYS A 159 9.16 -7.41 -12.00
CA CYS A 159 9.28 -8.83 -11.75
C CYS A 159 10.06 -9.08 -10.45
N GLY A 160 9.57 -10.00 -9.61
CA GLY A 160 10.24 -10.38 -8.38
C GLY A 160 10.50 -9.20 -7.46
N MET A 161 11.77 -8.83 -7.29
CA MET A 161 12.23 -7.77 -6.36
C MET A 161 12.27 -6.37 -6.95
N ASP A 162 12.01 -6.24 -8.24
CA ASP A 162 12.25 -4.98 -8.94
C ASP A 162 11.25 -3.90 -8.56
N TYR A 163 10.10 -4.27 -7.99
CA TYR A 163 9.14 -3.33 -7.41
C TYR A 163 9.75 -2.50 -6.26
N ILE A 164 10.66 -3.08 -5.46
CA ILE A 164 11.35 -2.33 -4.41
C ILE A 164 12.23 -1.25 -5.03
N ARG A 165 12.95 -1.59 -6.12
CA ARG A 165 13.77 -0.61 -6.85
C ARG A 165 12.91 0.50 -7.43
N TYR A 166 11.75 0.16 -7.99
CA TYR A 166 10.78 1.14 -8.47
C TYR A 166 10.28 2.07 -7.35
N ILE A 167 9.88 1.53 -6.20
CA ILE A 167 9.42 2.32 -5.05
C ILE A 167 10.52 3.26 -4.55
N LEU A 168 11.74 2.73 -4.35
CA LEU A 168 12.90 3.49 -3.87
C LEU A 168 13.41 4.52 -4.90
N SER A 169 13.05 4.37 -6.18
CA SER A 169 13.37 5.38 -7.20
C SER A 169 12.56 6.68 -7.03
N LYS A 170 11.48 6.66 -6.25
CA LYS A 170 10.69 7.85 -5.93
C LYS A 170 11.31 8.53 -4.72
N THR A 171 11.87 9.71 -4.97
CA THR A 171 12.59 10.51 -3.96
C THR A 171 11.89 11.82 -3.63
N ASP A 172 10.90 12.22 -4.42
CA ASP A 172 10.20 13.48 -4.22
C ASP A 172 9.24 13.36 -3.03
N GLU A 173 9.45 14.17 -2.00
CA GLU A 173 8.57 14.24 -0.84
C GLU A 173 7.29 14.99 -1.20
N VAL A 174 6.23 14.22 -1.49
CA VAL A 174 4.92 14.72 -1.92
C VAL A 174 3.87 14.67 -0.80
N LEU A 175 4.21 14.04 0.32
CA LEU A 175 3.40 13.94 1.53
C LEU A 175 4.25 14.26 2.76
N ASN A 176 3.68 15.01 3.71
CA ASN A 176 4.31 15.23 5.02
C ASN A 176 4.00 14.07 6.00
N PRO A 177 4.74 13.94 7.11
CA PRO A 177 4.53 12.85 8.08
C PRO A 177 3.12 12.79 8.69
N LEU A 178 2.44 13.93 8.86
CA LEU A 178 1.06 13.96 9.38
C LEU A 178 0.07 13.38 8.36
N GLN A 179 0.24 13.74 7.08
CA GLN A 179 -0.55 13.19 5.98
C GLN A 179 -0.33 11.68 5.86
N VAL A 180 0.91 11.20 5.94
CA VAL A 180 1.24 9.76 5.95
C VAL A 180 0.51 9.04 7.07
N MET A 181 0.55 9.59 8.28
CA MET A 181 -0.14 9.01 9.44
C MET A 181 -1.67 9.02 9.25
N ASP A 182 -2.24 10.10 8.74
CA ASP A 182 -3.69 10.24 8.56
C ASP A 182 -4.22 9.35 7.43
N ILE A 183 -3.48 9.23 6.32
CA ILE A 183 -3.75 8.28 5.24
C ILE A 183 -3.68 6.85 5.75
N THR A 184 -2.60 6.49 6.46
CA THR A 184 -2.43 5.14 7.03
C THR A 184 -3.60 4.79 7.93
N ARG A 185 -3.96 5.70 8.85
CA ARG A 185 -5.10 5.51 9.75
C ARG A 185 -6.42 5.42 9.00
N ALA A 186 -6.64 6.22 7.96
CA ALA A 186 -7.88 6.19 7.17
C ALA A 186 -8.05 4.85 6.43
N ILE A 187 -6.98 4.34 5.82
CA ILE A 187 -6.97 3.04 5.14
C ILE A 187 -7.23 1.91 6.16
N GLU A 188 -6.57 1.94 7.32
CA GLU A 188 -6.74 0.93 8.36
C GLU A 188 -8.12 1.00 9.03
N ALA A 189 -8.67 2.19 9.24
CA ALA A 189 -10.02 2.36 9.78
C ALA A 189 -11.09 1.85 8.79
N GLY A 190 -10.90 2.09 7.49
CA GLY A 190 -11.77 1.53 6.43
C GLY A 190 -11.76 0.00 6.38
N ARG A 191 -10.70 -0.64 6.86
CA ARG A 191 -10.55 -2.10 6.94
C ARG A 191 -11.46 -2.75 8.01
N LEU A 192 -11.85 -2.00 9.05
CA LEU A 192 -12.54 -2.54 10.23
C LEU A 192 -14.07 -2.53 10.16
N THR A 193 -14.67 -2.02 9.10
CA THR A 193 -16.12 -2.13 8.88
C THR A 193 -16.44 -3.07 7.72
N PRO A 194 -16.48 -4.40 7.96
CA PRO A 194 -17.28 -5.28 7.13
C PRO A 194 -18.75 -5.03 7.47
N SER A 195 -19.31 -3.90 7.03
CA SER A 195 -20.76 -3.66 7.18
C SER A 195 -21.27 -2.73 6.08
N PHE A 196 -21.97 -3.37 5.14
CA PHE A 196 -22.87 -2.76 4.18
C PHE A 196 -23.92 -1.91 4.91
N LYS A 197 -23.70 -0.60 5.11
CA LYS A 197 -24.77 0.41 5.07
C LYS A 197 -24.39 1.88 5.29
N THR A 198 -23.17 2.24 5.69
CA THR A 198 -22.96 3.62 6.22
C THR A 198 -21.81 4.38 5.56
N ASN A 199 -21.70 4.31 4.23
CA ASN A 199 -20.52 4.83 3.53
C ASN A 199 -20.49 6.36 3.34
N ARG A 200 -21.63 7.04 3.18
CA ARG A 200 -21.64 8.50 2.94
C ARG A 200 -21.40 9.35 4.20
N GLN A 201 -21.84 8.86 5.36
CA GLN A 201 -21.67 9.57 6.63
C GLN A 201 -20.26 9.39 7.19
N HIS A 202 -19.59 8.26 6.89
CA HIS A 202 -18.23 7.99 7.34
C HIS A 202 -17.18 8.81 6.57
N VAL A 203 -17.27 8.90 5.24
CA VAL A 203 -16.34 9.73 4.44
C VAL A 203 -16.42 11.20 4.86
N ARG A 204 -17.63 11.73 5.10
CA ARG A 204 -17.82 13.08 5.66
C ARG A 204 -17.25 13.23 7.07
N HIS A 205 -17.30 12.18 7.89
CA HIS A 205 -16.73 12.20 9.24
C HIS A 205 -15.20 12.19 9.22
N VAL A 206 -14.59 11.39 8.35
CA VAL A 206 -13.13 11.34 8.16
C VAL A 206 -12.62 12.64 7.54
N GLN A 207 -13.25 13.14 6.48
CA GLN A 207 -12.94 14.46 5.92
C GLN A 207 -13.06 15.55 6.97
N ARG A 208 -14.12 15.57 7.79
CA ARG A 208 -14.26 16.50 8.90
C ARG A 208 -13.16 16.36 9.96
N ILE A 209 -12.66 15.15 10.24
CA ILE A 209 -11.53 14.94 11.15
C ILE A 209 -10.24 15.53 10.54
N ILE A 210 -10.01 15.31 9.25
CA ILE A 210 -8.83 15.83 8.54
C ILE A 210 -8.87 17.36 8.50
N THR A 211 -9.99 17.95 8.09
CA THR A 211 -10.18 19.42 8.08
C THR A 211 -10.13 20.03 9.49
N ASN A 212 -10.59 19.31 10.53
CA ASN A 212 -10.45 19.78 11.90
C ASN A 212 -9.02 19.68 12.44
N LYS A 213 -8.18 18.78 11.89
CA LYS A 213 -6.76 18.65 12.25
C LYS A 213 -5.90 19.74 11.62
N GLU A 214 -6.21 20.18 10.41
CA GLU A 214 -5.59 21.38 9.81
C GLU A 214 -5.88 22.65 10.64
N ASN A 215 -6.99 22.66 11.39
CA ASN A 215 -7.34 23.72 12.33
C ASN A 215 -6.77 23.56 13.75
N GLN A 216 -5.97 22.52 14.02
CA GLN A 216 -5.26 22.41 15.30
C GLN A 216 -3.82 22.90 15.09
N HIS A 217 -3.56 24.14 15.50
CA HIS A 217 -2.22 24.72 15.51
C HIS A 217 -1.32 23.93 16.48
N LEU A 218 -0.80 22.79 16.08
CA LEU A 218 0.12 21.97 16.87
C LEU A 218 1.56 22.33 16.53
N CYS A 219 2.40 22.40 17.56
CA CYS A 219 3.80 22.77 17.48
C CYS A 219 4.57 21.64 16.78
N PRO A 220 5.20 21.88 15.61
CA PRO A 220 5.90 20.82 14.88
C PRO A 220 7.18 20.33 15.58
N LYS A 221 7.64 21.03 16.63
CA LYS A 221 8.81 20.61 17.43
C LYS A 221 8.45 19.63 18.56
N CYS A 222 7.26 19.72 19.15
CA CYS A 222 6.92 18.93 20.35
C CYS A 222 5.49 18.40 20.42
N GLY A 223 4.64 18.69 19.42
CA GLY A 223 3.25 18.24 19.36
C GLY A 223 2.28 18.97 20.30
N SER A 224 2.74 19.89 21.14
CA SER A 224 1.90 20.72 22.01
C SER A 224 1.20 21.84 21.22
N GLU A 225 0.08 22.35 21.71
CA GLU A 225 -0.65 23.46 21.07
C GLU A 225 0.23 24.72 20.86
N MET A 226 0.00 25.45 19.78
CA MET A 226 0.58 26.75 19.49
C MET A 226 -0.43 27.84 19.84
N ILE A 227 0.05 28.88 20.49
CA ILE A 227 -0.74 30.00 20.99
C ILE A 227 -0.30 31.26 20.25
N LEU A 228 -1.26 32.06 19.80
CA LEU A 228 -1.00 33.36 19.20
C LEU A 228 -0.48 34.33 20.29
N ARG A 229 0.70 34.91 20.08
CA ARG A 229 1.34 35.84 21.00
C ARG A 229 1.70 37.13 20.29
N GLU A 230 1.72 38.22 21.03
CA GLU A 230 2.07 39.54 20.53
C GLU A 230 3.35 40.03 21.20
N THR A 231 4.28 40.56 20.41
CA THR A 231 5.48 41.19 20.95
C THR A 231 5.14 42.54 21.58
N LYS A 232 5.42 42.70 22.88
CA LYS A 232 5.10 43.91 23.66
C LYS A 232 6.17 45.01 23.64
N LYS A 233 7.40 44.71 23.18
CA LYS A 233 8.56 45.61 23.26
C LYS A 233 9.48 45.44 22.04
N GLY A 234 10.13 46.53 21.62
CA GLY A 234 11.12 46.54 20.52
C GLY A 234 10.54 46.91 19.15
N VAL A 235 11.36 46.82 18.10
CA VAL A 235 11.04 47.22 16.71
C VAL A 235 9.86 46.44 16.11
N ASN A 236 9.56 45.27 16.67
CA ASN A 236 8.44 44.43 16.25
C ASN A 236 7.20 44.58 17.16
N ALA A 237 7.17 45.53 18.10
CA ALA A 237 6.03 45.72 18.99
C ALA A 237 4.70 45.78 18.21
N GLY A 238 3.71 45.00 18.65
CA GLY A 238 2.42 44.85 17.95
C GLY A 238 2.33 43.70 16.94
N LYS A 239 3.45 43.09 16.53
CA LYS A 239 3.40 41.92 15.62
C LYS A 239 2.98 40.66 16.36
N GLN A 240 2.12 39.89 15.71
CA GLN A 240 1.66 38.59 16.20
C GLN A 240 2.50 37.44 15.62
N PHE A 241 2.71 36.40 16.43
CA PHE A 241 3.41 35.18 16.05
C PHE A 241 2.81 33.98 16.78
N TRP A 242 2.93 32.79 16.20
CA TRP A 242 2.57 31.55 16.87
C TRP A 242 3.72 31.09 17.76
N GLY A 243 3.48 30.95 19.06
CA GLY A 243 4.45 30.45 20.03
C GLY A 243 3.95 29.16 20.70
N CYS A 244 4.83 28.17 20.88
CA CYS A 244 4.47 26.93 21.56
C CYS A 244 3.97 27.18 23.00
N SER A 245 2.91 26.47 23.41
CA SER A 245 2.34 26.53 24.76
C SER A 245 3.32 26.11 25.85
N GLU A 246 4.22 25.16 25.55
CA GLU A 246 5.18 24.60 26.50
C GLU A 246 6.46 25.47 26.66
N PHE A 247 6.40 26.75 26.30
CA PHE A 247 7.48 27.70 26.60
C PHE A 247 7.64 27.83 28.13
N PRO A 248 8.87 27.75 28.70
CA PRO A 248 10.17 27.92 28.05
C PRO A 248 10.85 26.63 27.55
N LYS A 249 10.25 25.45 27.76
CA LYS A 249 10.83 24.15 27.38
C LYS A 249 10.87 23.98 25.85
N CYS A 250 9.84 24.45 25.16
CA CYS A 250 9.81 24.52 23.70
C CYS A 250 9.77 25.99 23.24
N ARG A 251 10.79 26.40 22.47
CA ARG A 251 10.99 27.80 22.00
C ARG A 251 10.70 28.00 20.53
N LEU A 252 9.98 27.08 19.90
CA LEU A 252 9.60 27.22 18.49
C LEU A 252 8.62 28.40 18.32
N MET A 253 8.90 29.24 17.33
CA MET A 253 8.04 30.35 16.91
C MET A 253 7.81 30.26 15.41
N LEU A 254 6.58 30.48 14.96
CA LEU A 254 6.23 30.54 13.54
C LEU A 254 5.60 31.91 13.22
N PRO A 255 5.85 32.47 12.04
CA PRO A 255 5.16 33.68 11.58
C PRO A 255 3.67 33.40 11.40
N VAL A 256 2.83 34.41 11.64
CA VAL A 256 1.44 34.38 11.16
C VAL A 256 1.49 34.68 9.67
N SER A 257 1.23 33.69 8.82
CA SER A 257 1.13 33.92 7.38
C SER A 257 -0.02 34.89 7.13
N GLN A 258 0.29 36.07 6.61
CA GLN A 258 -0.71 36.99 6.09
C GLN A 258 -1.23 36.37 4.79
N GLU A 259 -2.46 35.90 4.79
CA GLU A 259 -3.17 35.58 3.55
C GLU A 259 -3.22 36.87 2.72
N ILE A 260 -2.57 36.83 1.56
CA ILE A 260 -2.74 37.83 0.52
C ILE A 260 -4.17 37.60 0.00
N ILE A 261 -5.01 38.59 0.25
CA ILE A 261 -6.42 38.68 -0.16
C ILE A 261 -6.56 38.48 -1.67
#